data_AF-A0A9E3B8N2-F1
#
_entry.id   AF-A0A9E3B8N2-F1
#
_cell.length_a   1.000
_cell.length_b   1.000
_cell.length_c   1.000
_cell.angle_alpha   90.00
_cell.angle_beta   90.00
_cell.angle_gamma   90.00
#
_symmetry.space_group_name_H-M   'P 1'
#
loop_
_entity.id
_entity.type
_entity.pdbx_description
1 polymer ?
#
loop_
_entity_poly.entity_id
_entity_poly.type
_entity_poly.pdbx_seq_one_letter_code
_entity_poly.pdbx_strand_id
1 'polypeptide(L)'
;GWWLSATFLVVPVLHVASAETCPDVEVVFARGTGEDSGVGPTGQAFVDSLGPLLVGRSMGVCPVDYATSDPAVSASATLASRTARSGEAARASG
;
A
#
# COMPACT_ATOMS: atom_id res chain seq x y z
N GLY A 1 17.34 51.03 20.10
CA GLY A 1 17.48 50.46 18.75
C GLY A 1 17.95 49.04 18.87
N TRP A 2 17.11 48.08 18.48
CA TRP A 2 17.46 46.67 18.25
C TRP A 2 16.56 46.16 17.12
N TRP A 3 17.00 46.34 15.88
CA TRP A 3 16.50 45.57 14.74
C TRP A 3 17.69 44.75 14.26
N LEU A 4 17.80 43.52 14.74
CA LEU A 4 18.65 42.52 14.10
C LEU A 4 17.69 41.51 13.49
N SER A 5 17.34 41.73 12.23
CA SER A 5 16.66 40.71 11.45
C SER A 5 17.68 39.62 11.13
N ALA A 6 17.48 38.44 11.71
CA ALA A 6 18.20 37.24 11.32
C ALA A 6 17.48 36.61 10.13
N THR A 7 18.11 36.62 8.97
CA THR A 7 17.63 35.87 7.80
C THR A 7 18.02 34.41 7.99
N PHE A 8 17.02 33.56 8.17
CA PHE A 8 17.21 32.11 8.12
C PHE A 8 17.24 31.66 6.67
N LEU A 9 18.31 30.96 6.30
CA LEU A 9 18.46 30.32 4.99
C LEU A 9 17.76 28.96 5.06
N VAL A 10 16.64 28.83 4.34
CA VAL A 10 15.93 27.56 4.19
C VAL A 10 16.71 26.70 3.19
N VAL A 11 17.25 25.57 3.66
CA VAL A 11 17.83 24.54 2.81
C VAL A 11 16.73 23.56 2.43
N PRO A 12 16.41 23.38 1.13
CA PRO A 12 15.43 22.38 0.73
C PRO A 12 16.03 20.98 0.93
N VAL A 13 15.34 20.15 1.70
CA VAL A 13 15.61 18.72 1.81
C VAL A 13 14.85 18.02 0.68
N LEU A 14 15.58 17.49 -0.30
CA LEU A 14 15.00 16.66 -1.36
C LEU A 14 14.71 15.28 -0.78
N HIS A 15 13.44 15.00 -0.51
CA HIS A 15 13.00 13.65 -0.20
C HIS A 15 12.93 12.85 -1.50
N VAL A 16 13.52 11.66 -1.58
CA VAL A 16 13.33 10.82 -2.78
C VAL A 16 12.07 9.99 -2.61
N ALA A 17 11.12 10.21 -3.50
CA ALA A 17 9.87 9.47 -3.55
C ALA A 17 10.10 8.06 -4.06
N SER A 18 10.08 7.06 -3.19
CA SER A 18 9.99 5.66 -3.60
C SER A 18 8.51 5.27 -3.64
N ALA A 19 7.90 5.34 -4.82
CA ALA A 19 6.66 4.59 -5.04
C ALA A 19 7.05 3.11 -5.06
N GLU A 20 6.55 2.32 -4.11
CA GLU A 20 6.64 0.86 -4.21
C GLU A 20 6.18 0.44 -5.61
N THR A 21 6.91 -0.49 -6.24
CA THR A 21 6.58 -0.97 -7.59
C THR A 21 5.15 -1.52 -7.60
N CYS A 22 4.22 -0.78 -8.22
CA CYS A 22 2.83 -1.22 -8.35
C CYS A 22 2.79 -2.48 -9.22
N PRO A 23 2.10 -3.56 -8.80
CA PRO A 23 1.98 -4.74 -9.62
C PRO A 23 1.07 -4.48 -10.83
N ASP A 24 1.36 -5.17 -11.94
CA ASP A 24 0.51 -5.15 -13.14
C ASP A 24 -0.86 -5.80 -12.89
N VAL A 25 -0.93 -6.76 -11.95
CA VAL A 25 -2.14 -7.47 -11.53
C VAL A 25 -2.20 -7.58 -10.02
N GLU A 26 -3.35 -7.30 -9.43
CA GLU A 26 -3.56 -7.46 -7.99
C GLU A 26 -4.72 -8.40 -7.69
N VAL A 27 -4.46 -9.42 -6.88
CA VAL A 27 -5.44 -10.41 -6.43
C VAL A 27 -5.90 -10.05 -5.03
N VAL A 28 -7.17 -9.65 -4.89
CA VAL A 28 -7.81 -9.44 -3.60
C VAL A 28 -8.69 -10.64 -3.29
N PHE A 29 -8.38 -11.37 -2.21
CA PHE A 29 -9.09 -12.61 -1.89
C PHE A 29 -9.55 -12.66 -0.44
N ALA A 30 -10.82 -12.97 -0.23
CA ALA A 30 -11.41 -13.18 1.08
C ALA A 30 -11.43 -14.68 1.42
N ARG A 31 -10.85 -15.03 2.56
CA ARG A 31 -10.80 -16.39 3.07
C ARG A 31 -12.16 -16.91 3.57
N GLY A 32 -12.27 -18.23 3.69
CA GLY A 32 -13.43 -18.88 4.27
C GLY A 32 -13.57 -18.62 5.78
N THR A 33 -14.76 -18.91 6.32
CA THR A 33 -15.03 -18.76 7.76
C THR A 33 -14.16 -19.71 8.58
N GLY A 34 -13.52 -19.18 9.63
CA GLY A 34 -12.69 -19.97 10.54
C GLY A 34 -11.25 -20.22 10.06
N GLU A 35 -10.88 -19.71 8.88
CA GLU A 35 -9.51 -19.81 8.37
C GLU A 35 -8.60 -18.73 8.99
N ASP A 36 -7.32 -19.08 9.17
CA ASP A 36 -6.26 -18.17 9.64
C ASP A 36 -6.07 -16.98 8.70
N SER A 37 -5.43 -15.90 9.19
CA SER A 37 -5.13 -14.72 8.36
C SER A 37 -4.35 -15.07 7.09
N GLY A 38 -4.71 -14.41 5.99
CA GLY A 38 -4.22 -14.73 4.65
C GLY A 38 -5.37 -14.99 3.66
N VAL A 39 -5.03 -15.58 2.52
CA VAL A 39 -6.00 -15.87 1.44
C VAL A 39 -6.73 -17.21 1.60
N GLY A 40 -6.34 -18.04 2.57
CA GLY A 40 -6.85 -19.39 2.74
C GLY A 40 -6.38 -20.37 1.66
N PRO A 41 -6.62 -21.69 1.82
CA PRO A 41 -6.19 -22.73 0.87
C PRO A 41 -6.78 -22.54 -0.53
N THR A 42 -8.04 -22.12 -0.62
CA THR A 42 -8.70 -21.84 -1.91
C THR A 42 -8.07 -20.65 -2.62
N GLY A 43 -7.80 -19.56 -1.88
CA GLY A 43 -7.15 -18.38 -2.44
C GLY A 43 -5.72 -18.68 -2.88
N GLN A 44 -4.99 -19.50 -2.14
CA GLN A 44 -3.65 -19.93 -2.53
C GLN A 44 -3.67 -20.75 -3.82
N ALA A 45 -4.58 -21.73 -3.94
CA ALA A 45 -4.73 -22.51 -5.17
C ALA A 45 -5.07 -21.65 -6.40
N PHE A 46 -5.87 -20.59 -6.20
CA PHE A 46 -6.15 -19.61 -7.24
C PHE A 46 -4.89 -18.83 -7.65
N VAL A 47 -4.12 -18.31 -6.70
CA VAL A 47 -2.86 -17.58 -6.95
C VAL A 47 -1.86 -18.47 -7.69
N ASP A 48 -1.69 -19.71 -7.24
CA ASP A 48 -0.77 -20.67 -7.85
C ASP A 48 -1.17 -21.03 -9.29
N SER A 49 -2.47 -21.08 -9.57
CA SER A 49 -3.00 -21.33 -10.92
C SER A 49 -2.90 -20.11 -11.83
N LEU A 50 -3.03 -18.90 -11.28
CA LEU A 50 -3.01 -17.66 -12.04
C LEU A 50 -1.57 -17.22 -12.39
N GLY A 51 -0.61 -17.40 -11.48
CA GLY A 51 0.78 -16.98 -11.66
C GLY A 51 1.41 -17.39 -13.01
N PRO A 52 1.31 -18.66 -13.42
CA PRO A 52 1.82 -19.13 -14.71
C PRO A 52 1.19 -18.45 -15.94
N LEU A 53 -0.02 -17.89 -15.80
CA LEU A 53 -0.72 -17.20 -16.89
C LEU A 53 -0.27 -15.75 -17.06
N LEU A 54 0.43 -15.18 -16.07
CA LEU A 54 0.84 -13.77 -16.04
C LEU A 54 2.30 -13.56 -16.44
N VAL A 55 2.83 -14.36 -17.38
CA VAL A 55 4.23 -14.21 -17.86
C VAL A 55 4.50 -12.78 -18.31
N GLY A 56 5.54 -12.17 -17.74
CA GLY A 56 5.94 -10.79 -18.04
C GLY A 56 5.11 -9.71 -17.33
N ARG A 57 4.24 -10.08 -16.40
CA ARG A 57 3.47 -9.17 -15.54
C ARG A 57 3.76 -9.45 -14.07
N SER A 58 3.93 -8.40 -13.29
CA SER A 58 4.06 -8.48 -11.84
C SER A 58 2.69 -8.70 -11.18
N MET A 59 2.63 -9.59 -10.19
CA MET A 59 1.41 -9.88 -9.44
C MET A 59 1.60 -9.55 -7.95
N GLY A 60 0.66 -8.80 -7.38
CA GLY A 60 0.49 -8.64 -5.93
C GLY A 60 -0.69 -9.45 -5.41
N VAL A 61 -0.61 -9.93 -4.17
CA VAL A 61 -1.69 -10.64 -3.49
C VAL A 61 -2.04 -9.90 -2.20
N CYS A 62 -3.29 -9.46 -2.10
CA CYS A 62 -3.83 -8.74 -0.96
C CYS A 62 -4.91 -9.60 -0.28
N PRO A 63 -4.58 -10.30 0.83
CA PRO A 63 -5.60 -10.97 1.62
C PRO A 63 -6.57 -9.96 2.22
N VAL A 64 -7.86 -10.28 2.22
CA VAL A 64 -8.85 -9.46 2.93
C VAL A 64 -8.74 -9.77 4.42
N ASP A 65 -8.23 -8.82 5.18
CA ASP A 65 -8.34 -8.83 6.63
C ASP A 65 -9.69 -8.26 7.05
N TYR A 66 -10.60 -9.17 7.41
CA TYR A 66 -11.75 -8.83 8.21
C TYR A 66 -11.26 -8.43 9.61
N ALA A 67 -11.13 -7.13 9.88
CA ALA A 67 -10.97 -6.68 11.25
C ALA A 67 -12.18 -7.16 12.06
N THR A 68 -11.96 -7.59 13.30
CA THR A 68 -13.02 -8.08 14.20
C THR A 68 -14.07 -7.03 14.59
N SER A 69 -13.96 -5.78 14.08
CA SER A 69 -15.02 -4.77 14.18
C SER A 69 -14.81 -3.67 13.14
N ASP A 70 -15.90 -3.36 12.42
CA ASP A 70 -16.10 -2.33 11.40
C ASP A 70 -15.51 -2.56 9.98
N PRO A 71 -16.34 -2.95 8.98
CA PRO A 71 -15.89 -3.12 7.60
C PRO A 71 -15.47 -1.81 6.93
N ALA A 72 -16.04 -0.68 7.38
CA ALA A 72 -15.62 0.65 6.93
C ALA A 72 -14.19 0.97 7.40
N VAL A 73 -13.80 0.51 8.60
CA VAL A 73 -12.45 0.70 9.14
C VAL A 73 -11.44 -0.20 8.41
N SER A 74 -11.81 -1.44 8.04
CA SER A 74 -10.94 -2.33 7.24
C SER A 74 -10.70 -1.82 5.81
N ALA A 75 -11.76 -1.40 5.11
CA ALA A 75 -11.64 -0.83 3.77
C ALA A 75 -10.83 0.48 3.81
N SER A 76 -11.07 1.32 4.82
CA SER A 76 -10.33 2.55 5.04
C SER A 76 -8.89 2.31 5.43
N ALA A 77 -8.56 1.26 6.20
CA ALA A 77 -7.18 0.92 6.55
C ALA A 77 -6.39 0.49 5.31
N THR A 78 -6.99 -0.35 4.45
CA THR A 78 -6.36 -0.78 3.18
C THR A 78 -6.21 0.37 2.19
N LEU A 79 -7.15 1.31 2.16
CA LEU A 79 -7.05 2.55 1.36
C LEU A 79 -6.04 3.52 1.97
N ALA A 80 -6.02 3.68 3.30
CA ALA A 80 -5.15 4.59 4.03
C ALA A 80 -3.68 4.16 3.95
N SER A 81 -3.38 2.87 4.01
CA SER A 81 -2.02 2.38 3.72
C SER A 81 -1.59 2.68 2.28
N ARG A 82 -2.53 2.66 1.32
CA ARG A 82 -2.28 3.02 -0.08
C ARG A 82 -2.13 4.53 -0.29
N THR A 83 -2.93 5.37 0.37
CA THR A 83 -2.85 6.83 0.24
C THR A 83 -1.71 7.44 1.06
N ALA A 84 -1.32 6.82 2.18
CA ALA A 84 -0.11 7.19 2.90
C ALA A 84 1.13 6.94 2.02
N ARG A 85 1.18 5.80 1.33
CA ARG A 85 2.27 5.47 0.41
C ARG A 85 2.28 6.34 -0.84
N SER A 86 1.13 6.63 -1.44
CA SER A 86 1.05 7.53 -2.61
C SER A 86 1.30 9.00 -2.25
N GLY A 87 0.87 9.42 -1.06
CA GLY A 87 1.02 10.79 -0.56
C GLY A 87 2.42 11.12 -0.06
N GLU A 88 3.18 10.13 0.43
CA GLU A 88 4.61 10.27 0.73
C GLU A 88 5.41 10.41 -0.57
N ALA A 89 5.14 9.54 -1.56
CA ALA A 89 5.76 9.60 -2.87
C ALA A 89 5.45 10.92 -3.61
N ALA A 90 4.21 11.41 -3.56
CA ALA A 90 3.85 12.67 -4.21
C ALA A 90 4.47 13.90 -3.51
N ARG A 91 4.66 13.87 -2.19
CA ARG A 91 5.30 14.96 -1.43
C ARG A 91 6.81 15.03 -1.61
N ALA A 92 7.44 13.91 -1.92
CA ALA A 92 8.88 13.83 -2.16
C ALA A 92 9.28 14.26 -3.59
N SER A 93 8.34 14.32 -4.54
CA SER A 93 8.56 14.85 -5.89
C SER A 93 8.31 16.36 -6.06
N GLY A 94 7.92 17.08 -4.99
CA GLY A 94 7.56 18.50 -5.00
C GLY A 94 8.57 19.41 -4.35
#